data_AF-A0A1I7KL78-F1
#
_entry.id   AF-A0A1I7KL78-F1
#
_cell.length_a   1.000
_cell.length_b   1.000
_cell.length_c   1.000
_cell.angle_alpha   90.00
_cell.angle_beta   90.00
_cell.angle_gamma   90.00
#
_symmetry.space_group_name_H-M   'P 1'
#
loop_
_entity.id
_entity.type
_entity.pdbx_description
1 polymer ?
#
loop_
_entity_poly.entity_id
_entity_poly.type
_entity_poly.pdbx_seq_one_letter_code
_entity_poly.pdbx_strand_id
1 'polypeptide(L)'
;EKVVDKAGDAAEEVVERTSKVDDCLKDILDTSGNVSADKISKLRRGIQKGDFSFDEIKEISEKMSNLGITEEFESEMKKINFGEYLKNMEGPPPEDMFNPHAHHIVFKNGNGAVQQELVKQGQAVLREYGIDPILAEEVLTWAPNGIPGQHSVEPLREVVEGLVERAEFGVGKDDIDKFLQKMGRIASER
;
A
#
# COMPACT_ATOMS: atom_id res chain seq x y z
N GLU A 1 0.75 39.15 -20.72
CA GLU A 1 0.42 37.91 -20.00
C GLU A 1 1.58 36.93 -20.20
N LYS A 2 2.33 36.60 -19.14
CA LYS A 2 3.44 35.63 -19.22
C LYS A 2 2.81 34.24 -19.16
N VAL A 3 2.92 33.48 -20.25
CA VAL A 3 2.72 32.02 -20.22
C VAL A 3 3.86 31.47 -19.37
N VAL A 4 3.55 31.02 -18.15
CA VAL A 4 4.53 30.41 -17.25
C VAL A 4 4.70 28.96 -17.67
N ASP A 5 5.95 28.59 -17.97
CA ASP A 5 6.43 27.24 -18.31
C ASP A 5 6.06 26.21 -17.22
N LYS A 6 4.88 25.60 -17.30
CA LYS A 6 4.48 24.48 -16.43
C LYS A 6 5.14 23.15 -16.82
N ALA A 7 5.68 23.04 -18.04
CA ALA A 7 6.24 21.79 -18.54
C ALA A 7 7.69 21.54 -18.06
N GLY A 8 8.47 22.60 -17.79
CA GLY A 8 9.83 22.46 -17.27
C GLY A 8 9.86 22.05 -15.80
N ASP A 9 9.00 22.65 -14.99
CA ASP A 9 8.89 22.43 -13.54
C ASP A 9 8.47 20.99 -13.20
N ALA A 10 7.47 20.45 -13.91
CA ALA A 10 7.03 19.07 -13.72
C ALA A 10 8.07 18.03 -14.15
N ALA A 11 8.86 18.32 -15.19
CA ALA A 11 9.92 17.41 -15.64
C ALA A 11 11.10 17.38 -14.65
N GLU A 12 11.47 18.53 -14.09
CA GLU A 12 12.53 18.65 -13.09
C GLU A 12 12.14 17.95 -11.78
N GLU A 13 10.88 18.12 -11.34
CA GLU A 13 10.33 17.47 -10.16
C GLU A 13 10.25 15.92 -10.31
N VAL A 14 9.91 15.41 -11.49
CA VAL A 14 9.93 13.96 -11.78
C VAL A 14 11.36 13.41 -11.75
N VAL A 15 12.33 14.12 -12.32
CA VAL A 15 13.75 13.71 -12.30
C VAL A 15 14.30 13.69 -10.87
N GLU A 16 13.95 14.68 -10.05
CA GLU A 16 14.36 14.74 -8.64
C GLU A 16 13.77 13.58 -7.82
N ARG A 17 12.48 13.27 -7.99
CA ARG A 17 11.80 12.11 -7.35
C ARG A 17 12.49 10.79 -7.69
N THR A 18 12.72 10.50 -8.97
CA THR A 18 13.39 9.27 -9.42
C THR A 18 14.80 9.17 -8.84
N SER A 19 15.54 10.28 -8.78
CA SER A 19 16.90 10.30 -8.20
C SER A 19 16.94 9.93 -6.72
N LYS A 20 15.95 10.38 -5.93
CA LYS A 20 15.84 10.07 -4.51
C LYS A 20 15.50 8.61 -4.26
N VAL A 21 14.58 8.03 -5.05
CA VAL A 21 14.24 6.61 -4.98
C VAL A 21 15.47 5.77 -5.32
N ASP A 22 16.14 6.06 -6.43
CA ASP A 22 17.34 5.33 -6.86
C ASP A 22 18.46 5.38 -5.81
N ASP A 23 18.71 6.55 -5.23
CA ASP A 23 19.70 6.72 -4.16
C ASP A 23 19.35 5.90 -2.90
N CYS A 24 18.06 5.81 -2.57
CA CYS A 24 17.61 5.01 -1.43
C CYS A 24 17.80 3.50 -1.67
N LEU A 25 17.53 3.05 -2.89
CA LEU A 25 17.62 1.63 -3.28
C LEU A 25 19.04 1.18 -3.63
N LYS A 26 20.00 2.09 -3.64
CA LYS A 26 21.40 1.77 -3.89
C LYS A 26 21.93 0.72 -2.92
N ASP A 27 22.51 -0.33 -3.47
CA ASP A 27 23.04 -1.51 -2.76
C ASP A 27 21.97 -2.24 -1.92
N ILE A 28 20.70 -2.17 -2.32
CA ILE A 28 19.63 -2.98 -1.69
C ILE A 28 19.91 -4.48 -1.88
N LEU A 29 20.55 -4.85 -2.98
CA LEU A 29 21.12 -6.17 -3.22
C LEU A 29 22.64 -6.13 -3.02
N ASP A 30 23.18 -7.17 -2.38
CA ASP A 30 24.62 -7.39 -2.33
C ASP A 30 25.18 -7.91 -3.67
N THR A 31 26.51 -8.09 -3.75
CA THR A 31 27.18 -8.59 -4.96
C THR A 31 26.80 -10.03 -5.34
N SER A 32 26.14 -10.75 -4.44
CA SER A 32 25.63 -12.11 -4.66
C SER A 32 24.12 -12.12 -4.97
N GLY A 33 23.48 -10.95 -5.03
CA GLY A 33 22.05 -10.79 -5.30
C GLY A 33 21.15 -10.96 -4.07
N ASN A 34 21.69 -11.03 -2.84
CA ASN A 34 20.87 -11.14 -1.64
C ASN A 34 20.44 -9.76 -1.13
N VAL A 35 19.24 -9.69 -0.56
CA VAL A 35 18.72 -8.46 0.05
C VAL A 35 19.53 -8.06 1.28
N SER A 36 20.01 -6.82 1.30
CA SER A 36 20.70 -6.23 2.45
C SER A 36 19.71 -5.89 3.57
N ALA A 37 19.79 -6.64 4.67
CA ALA A 37 18.91 -6.48 5.84
C ALA A 37 18.95 -5.05 6.43
N ASP A 38 20.12 -4.42 6.46
CA ASP A 38 20.28 -3.05 6.99
C ASP A 38 19.61 -2.02 6.08
N LYS A 39 19.75 -2.18 4.77
CA LYS A 39 19.19 -1.27 3.76
C LYS A 39 17.67 -1.38 3.71
N ILE A 40 17.12 -2.59 3.62
CA ILE A 40 15.67 -2.80 3.60
C ILE A 40 15.01 -2.35 4.92
N SER A 41 15.67 -2.56 6.06
CA SER A 41 15.22 -2.03 7.36
C SER A 41 15.25 -0.50 7.41
N LYS A 42 16.25 0.13 6.79
CA LYS A 42 16.34 1.59 6.69
C LYS A 42 15.22 2.14 5.79
N LEU A 43 14.98 1.52 4.64
CA LEU A 43 13.87 1.85 3.74
C LEU A 43 12.53 1.78 4.47
N ARG A 44 12.25 0.66 5.17
CA ARG A 44 11.04 0.50 5.99
C ARG A 44 10.82 1.65 6.96
N ARG A 45 11.87 2.04 7.69
CA ARG A 45 11.80 3.14 8.66
C ARG A 45 11.55 4.48 8.00
N GLY A 46 12.09 4.71 6.81
CA GLY A 46 11.84 5.94 6.04
C GLY A 46 10.39 6.01 5.54
N ILE A 47 9.88 4.92 4.97
CA ILE A 47 8.48 4.79 4.54
C ILE A 47 7.55 5.07 5.72
N GLN A 48 7.76 4.42 6.87
CA GLN A 48 6.92 4.65 8.06
C GLN A 48 6.91 6.12 8.53
N LYS A 49 8.01 6.86 8.34
CA LYS A 49 8.14 8.26 8.74
C LYS A 49 7.50 9.24 7.75
N GLY A 50 7.03 8.77 6.59
CA GLY A 50 6.56 9.64 5.51
C GLY A 50 7.72 10.31 4.76
N ASP A 51 8.91 9.72 4.76
CA ASP A 51 10.04 10.24 3.96
C ASP A 51 9.78 10.11 2.45
N PHE A 52 8.76 9.34 2.04
CA PHE A 52 8.35 9.08 0.66
C PHE A 52 6.85 9.35 0.49
N SER A 53 6.49 9.99 -0.61
CA SER A 53 5.12 10.13 -1.10
C SER A 53 4.55 8.79 -1.61
N PHE A 54 3.23 8.70 -1.81
CA PHE A 54 2.62 7.49 -2.37
C PHE A 54 3.15 7.14 -3.77
N ASP A 55 3.41 8.14 -4.62
CA ASP A 55 4.00 7.92 -5.95
C ASP A 55 5.42 7.34 -5.84
N GLU A 56 6.26 7.86 -4.94
CA GLU A 56 7.60 7.32 -4.70
C GLU A 56 7.55 5.90 -4.11
N ILE A 57 6.58 5.62 -3.22
CA ILE A 57 6.37 4.29 -2.66
C ILE A 57 5.94 3.31 -3.76
N LYS A 58 5.04 3.73 -4.65
CA LYS A 58 4.65 2.92 -5.81
C LYS A 58 5.86 2.61 -6.70
N GLU A 59 6.67 3.62 -7.00
CA GLU A 59 7.92 3.43 -7.77
C GLU A 59 8.88 2.45 -7.07
N ILE A 60 9.03 2.57 -5.74
CA ILE A 60 9.82 1.63 -4.93
C ILE A 60 9.27 0.20 -5.10
N SER A 61 7.97 -0.02 -4.91
CA SER A 61 7.35 -1.35 -5.02
C SER A 61 7.51 -1.94 -6.42
N GLU A 62 7.36 -1.14 -7.47
CA GLU A 62 7.62 -1.56 -8.86
C GLU A 62 9.08 -1.98 -9.05
N LYS A 63 10.05 -1.20 -8.53
CA LYS A 63 11.48 -1.55 -8.60
C LYS A 63 11.80 -2.83 -7.82
N MET A 64 11.21 -3.03 -6.64
CA MET A 64 11.38 -4.28 -5.85
C MET A 64 10.84 -5.49 -6.62
N SER A 65 9.70 -5.33 -7.29
CA SER A 65 9.15 -6.37 -8.16
C SER A 65 10.05 -6.66 -9.36
N ASN A 66 10.59 -5.63 -10.02
CA ASN A 66 11.52 -5.80 -11.13
C ASN A 66 12.84 -6.46 -10.73
N LEU A 67 13.25 -6.28 -9.48
CA LEU A 67 14.41 -6.95 -8.88
C LEU A 67 14.10 -8.39 -8.43
N GLY A 68 12.83 -8.82 -8.44
CA GLY A 68 12.41 -10.16 -8.04
C GLY A 68 12.41 -10.40 -6.53
N ILE A 69 12.34 -9.34 -5.71
CA ILE A 69 12.42 -9.40 -4.24
C ILE A 69 11.13 -8.93 -3.54
N THR A 70 9.99 -9.08 -4.22
CA THR A 70 8.67 -8.65 -3.70
C THR A 70 8.34 -9.30 -2.36
N GLU A 71 8.64 -10.59 -2.17
CA GLU A 71 8.32 -11.30 -0.93
C GLU A 71 9.14 -10.79 0.26
N GLU A 72 10.45 -10.59 0.08
CA GLU A 72 11.35 -10.02 1.08
C GLU A 72 10.96 -8.58 1.42
N PHE A 73 10.64 -7.79 0.39
CA PHE A 73 10.17 -6.42 0.54
C PHE A 73 8.89 -6.36 1.37
N GLU A 74 7.83 -7.05 0.95
CA GLU A 74 6.55 -7.05 1.65
C GLU A 74 6.68 -7.62 3.07
N SER A 75 7.46 -8.68 3.27
CA SER A 75 7.72 -9.25 4.60
C SER A 75 8.34 -8.23 5.56
N GLU A 76 9.27 -7.41 5.08
CA GLU A 76 9.83 -6.32 5.88
C GLU A 76 8.80 -5.20 6.08
N MET A 77 8.11 -4.74 5.04
CA MET A 77 7.10 -3.66 5.14
C MET A 77 5.94 -4.02 6.06
N LYS A 78 5.56 -5.29 6.17
CA LYS A 78 4.53 -5.76 7.11
C LYS A 78 4.86 -5.46 8.58
N LYS A 79 6.13 -5.17 8.92
CA LYS A 79 6.59 -4.77 10.26
C LYS A 79 6.40 -3.28 10.57
N ILE A 80 5.88 -2.48 9.63
CA ILE A 80 5.55 -1.08 9.84
C ILE A 80 4.47 -0.93 10.91
N ASN A 81 4.59 0.13 11.73
CA ASN A 81 3.49 0.65 12.51
C ASN A 81 2.55 1.43 11.58
N PHE A 82 1.48 0.79 11.13
CA PHE A 82 0.58 1.37 10.13
C PHE A 82 -0.21 2.57 10.63
N GLY A 83 -0.47 2.68 11.93
CA GLY A 83 -1.09 3.88 12.50
C GLY A 83 -0.16 5.09 12.40
N GLU A 84 1.15 4.91 12.62
CA GLU A 84 2.13 5.97 12.43
C GLU A 84 2.32 6.31 10.94
N TYR A 85 2.44 5.29 10.09
CA TYR A 85 2.53 5.44 8.65
C TYR A 85 1.36 6.23 8.08
N LEU A 86 0.12 5.78 8.28
CA LEU A 86 -1.05 6.45 7.73
C LEU A 86 -1.18 7.88 8.27
N LYS A 87 -0.82 8.10 9.54
CA LYS A 87 -0.80 9.45 10.12
C LYS A 87 0.20 10.38 9.43
N ASN A 88 1.37 9.87 9.06
CA ASN A 88 2.39 10.66 8.36
C ASN A 88 2.01 10.91 6.89
N MET A 89 1.25 10.00 6.28
CA MET A 89 0.83 10.12 4.88
C MET A 89 -0.41 11.00 4.69
N GLU A 90 -1.46 10.78 5.49
CA GLU A 90 -2.78 11.41 5.31
C GLU A 90 -3.20 12.34 6.46
N GLY A 91 -2.44 12.33 7.57
CA GLY A 91 -2.79 13.06 8.78
C GLY A 91 -3.53 12.21 9.82
N PRO A 92 -3.87 12.82 10.98
CA PRO A 92 -4.48 12.10 12.09
C PRO A 92 -5.87 11.53 11.71
N PRO A 93 -6.34 10.49 12.41
CA PRO A 93 -7.70 10.00 12.24
C PRO A 93 -8.74 11.09 12.60
N PRO A 94 -10.00 10.95 12.13
CA PRO A 94 -11.09 11.83 12.55
C PRO A 94 -11.23 11.91 14.08
N GLU A 95 -11.46 13.12 14.60
CA GLU A 95 -11.46 13.38 16.06
C GLU A 95 -12.54 12.61 16.83
N ASP A 96 -13.66 12.31 16.18
CA ASP A 96 -14.82 11.60 16.73
C ASP A 96 -14.77 10.09 16.52
N MET A 97 -13.75 9.57 15.81
CA MET A 97 -13.61 8.14 15.55
C MET A 97 -13.26 7.38 16.83
N PHE A 98 -14.08 6.40 17.19
CA PHE A 98 -13.83 5.56 18.36
C PHE A 98 -12.63 4.63 18.11
N ASN A 99 -11.60 4.73 18.97
CA ASN A 99 -10.44 3.83 18.97
C ASN A 99 -9.83 3.62 17.55
N PRO A 100 -9.38 4.68 16.88
CA PRO A 100 -9.00 4.63 15.47
C PRO A 100 -7.77 3.74 15.24
N HIS A 101 -7.75 3.06 14.11
CA HIS A 101 -6.59 2.33 13.61
C HIS A 101 -6.48 2.45 12.09
N ALA A 102 -5.26 2.26 11.57
CA ALA A 102 -5.05 2.07 10.14
C ALA A 102 -5.54 0.67 9.76
N HIS A 103 -6.60 0.63 8.96
CA HIS A 103 -7.27 -0.58 8.52
C HIS A 103 -6.86 -0.91 7.09
N HIS A 104 -6.40 -2.14 6.87
CA HIS A 104 -6.16 -2.67 5.55
C HIS A 104 -7.47 -3.22 4.97
N ILE A 105 -7.93 -2.70 3.84
CA ILE A 105 -9.18 -3.12 3.18
C ILE A 105 -9.13 -4.61 2.79
N VAL A 106 -8.05 -5.02 2.13
CA VAL A 106 -7.65 -6.44 2.05
C VAL A 106 -6.63 -6.66 3.14
N PHE A 107 -6.90 -7.54 4.11
CA PHE A 107 -6.04 -7.63 5.29
C PHE A 107 -4.59 -7.89 4.92
N LYS A 108 -3.68 -7.17 5.61
CA LYS A 108 -2.23 -7.37 5.50
C LYS A 108 -1.82 -8.83 5.72
N ASN A 109 -2.47 -9.46 6.70
CA ASN A 109 -2.30 -10.84 7.14
C ASN A 109 -3.67 -11.45 7.42
N GLY A 110 -3.80 -12.77 7.26
CA GLY A 110 -5.00 -13.53 7.66
C GLY A 110 -4.78 -14.36 8.93
N ASN A 111 -5.82 -14.48 9.76
CA ASN A 111 -5.86 -15.41 10.89
C ASN A 111 -6.44 -16.77 10.47
N GLY A 112 -5.63 -17.81 10.61
CA GLY A 112 -6.01 -19.17 10.21
C GLY A 112 -6.07 -19.35 8.69
N ALA A 113 -6.21 -20.61 8.26
CA ALA A 113 -6.06 -20.98 6.86
C ALA A 113 -7.06 -20.27 5.92
N VAL A 114 -8.31 -20.09 6.37
CA VAL A 114 -9.37 -19.49 5.53
C VAL A 114 -9.09 -18.02 5.22
N GLN A 115 -8.74 -17.21 6.23
CA GLN A 115 -8.40 -15.81 5.96
C GLN A 115 -7.08 -15.69 5.18
N GLN A 116 -6.10 -16.54 5.45
CA GLN A 116 -4.82 -16.50 4.74
C GLN A 116 -4.99 -16.76 3.25
N GLU A 117 -5.85 -17.71 2.87
CA GLU A 117 -6.15 -18.00 1.48
C GLU A 117 -6.91 -16.84 0.81
N LEU A 118 -7.90 -16.25 1.49
CA LEU A 118 -8.60 -15.06 1.00
C LEU A 118 -7.66 -13.86 0.82
N VAL A 119 -6.79 -13.59 1.80
CA VAL A 119 -5.78 -12.53 1.73
C VAL A 119 -4.87 -12.78 0.53
N LYS A 120 -4.38 -14.00 0.33
CA LYS A 120 -3.53 -14.35 -0.82
C LYS A 120 -4.24 -14.04 -2.14
N GLN A 121 -5.50 -14.44 -2.28
CA GLN A 121 -6.29 -14.20 -3.49
C GLN A 121 -6.52 -12.71 -3.74
N GLY A 122 -6.98 -11.96 -2.74
CA GLY A 122 -7.21 -10.52 -2.87
C GLY A 122 -5.93 -9.75 -3.21
N GLN A 123 -4.82 -10.06 -2.52
CA GLN A 123 -3.53 -9.42 -2.79
C GLN A 123 -2.98 -9.80 -4.17
N ALA A 124 -3.28 -10.99 -4.70
CA ALA A 124 -2.90 -11.34 -6.07
C ALA A 124 -3.61 -10.43 -7.08
N VAL A 125 -4.93 -10.24 -6.93
CA VAL A 125 -5.70 -9.32 -7.79
C VAL A 125 -5.15 -7.90 -7.72
N LEU A 126 -4.85 -7.38 -6.52
CA LEU A 126 -4.27 -6.03 -6.39
C LEU A 126 -2.97 -5.87 -7.19
N ARG A 127 -2.09 -6.88 -7.16
CA ARG A 127 -0.83 -6.85 -7.92
C ARG A 127 -1.04 -6.88 -9.44
N GLU A 128 -2.06 -7.57 -9.95
CA GLU A 128 -2.42 -7.55 -11.39
C GLU A 128 -2.77 -6.13 -11.87
N TYR A 129 -3.28 -5.30 -10.97
CA TYR A 129 -3.63 -3.90 -11.22
C TYR A 129 -2.53 -2.89 -10.83
N GLY A 130 -1.33 -3.38 -10.46
CA GLY A 130 -0.21 -2.53 -10.04
C GLY A 130 -0.46 -1.80 -8.72
N ILE A 131 -1.30 -2.35 -7.85
CA ILE A 131 -1.60 -1.82 -6.52
C ILE A 131 -0.80 -2.60 -5.49
N ASP A 132 0.03 -1.92 -4.72
CA ASP A 132 0.77 -2.53 -3.61
C ASP A 132 -0.23 -2.95 -2.50
N PRO A 133 -0.33 -4.25 -2.17
CA PRO A 133 -1.33 -4.74 -1.22
C PRO A 133 -1.07 -4.34 0.25
N ILE A 134 0.09 -3.76 0.54
CA ILE A 134 0.58 -3.46 1.89
C ILE A 134 0.63 -1.95 2.14
N LEU A 135 1.14 -1.18 1.17
CA LEU A 135 1.51 0.23 1.34
C LEU A 135 0.70 1.22 0.52
N ALA A 136 -0.01 0.76 -0.52
CA ALA A 136 -0.71 1.67 -1.41
C ALA A 136 -1.78 2.50 -0.68
N GLU A 137 -2.03 3.71 -1.17
CA GLU A 137 -3.06 4.60 -0.62
C GLU A 137 -4.43 3.91 -0.67
N GLU A 138 -4.72 3.21 -1.77
CA GLU A 138 -6.03 2.61 -2.02
C GLU A 138 -6.37 1.46 -1.06
N VAL A 139 -5.39 0.89 -0.36
CA VAL A 139 -5.61 -0.30 0.50
C VAL A 139 -5.71 0.03 1.98
N LEU A 140 -5.56 1.30 2.37
CA LEU A 140 -5.55 1.76 3.76
C LEU A 140 -6.63 2.81 4.01
N THR A 141 -7.17 2.81 5.23
CA THR A 141 -8.08 3.86 5.70
C THR A 141 -8.04 3.94 7.22
N TRP A 142 -8.41 5.08 7.78
CA TRP A 142 -8.79 5.14 9.19
C TRP A 142 -10.14 4.43 9.42
N ALA A 143 -10.20 3.56 10.41
CA ALA A 143 -11.42 2.91 10.84
C ALA A 143 -11.46 2.71 12.37
N PRO A 144 -12.66 2.63 12.97
CA PRO A 144 -12.78 2.28 14.39
C PRO A 144 -12.27 0.86 14.63
N ASN A 145 -11.52 0.66 15.71
CA ASN A 145 -11.00 -0.64 16.09
C ASN A 145 -11.87 -1.31 17.17
N GLY A 146 -11.90 -2.64 17.17
CA GLY A 146 -12.65 -3.44 18.13
C GLY A 146 -14.13 -3.62 17.78
N ILE A 147 -14.56 -3.23 16.57
CA ILE A 147 -15.92 -3.52 16.09
C ILE A 147 -16.05 -5.03 15.86
N PRO A 148 -17.02 -5.71 16.51
CA PRO A 148 -17.24 -7.14 16.32
C PRO A 148 -17.43 -7.51 14.85
N GLY A 149 -16.68 -8.51 14.40
CA GLY A 149 -16.78 -9.04 13.04
C GLY A 149 -16.02 -8.25 11.96
N GLN A 150 -15.56 -7.01 12.21
CA GLN A 150 -14.88 -6.20 11.17
C GLN A 150 -13.60 -6.87 10.63
N HIS A 151 -12.90 -7.64 11.46
CA HIS A 151 -11.74 -8.44 11.07
C HIS A 151 -12.03 -9.94 10.93
N SER A 152 -13.30 -10.33 10.71
CA SER A 152 -13.69 -11.73 10.50
C SER A 152 -13.55 -12.18 9.05
N VAL A 153 -13.90 -13.44 8.77
CA VAL A 153 -13.79 -14.03 7.43
C VAL A 153 -14.78 -13.40 6.46
N GLU A 154 -16.00 -13.08 6.92
CA GLU A 154 -17.10 -12.67 6.06
C GLU A 154 -16.86 -11.30 5.40
N PRO A 155 -16.43 -10.23 6.12
CA PRO A 155 -16.11 -8.96 5.47
C PRO A 155 -14.91 -9.09 4.52
N LEU A 156 -13.89 -9.86 4.90
CA LEU A 156 -12.75 -10.11 4.02
C LEU A 156 -13.19 -10.83 2.74
N ARG A 157 -14.07 -11.82 2.85
CA ARG A 157 -14.63 -12.54 1.70
C ARG A 157 -15.38 -11.59 0.78
N GLU A 158 -16.22 -10.71 1.31
CA GLU A 158 -16.96 -9.72 0.51
C GLU A 158 -16.02 -8.81 -0.30
N VAL A 159 -14.93 -8.33 0.31
CA VAL A 159 -13.91 -7.53 -0.39
C VAL A 159 -13.21 -8.37 -1.47
N VAL A 160 -12.75 -9.57 -1.13
CA VAL A 160 -11.97 -10.42 -2.05
C VAL A 160 -12.81 -10.90 -3.23
N GLU A 161 -14.03 -11.39 -3.00
CA GLU A 161 -14.94 -11.81 -4.07
C GLU A 161 -15.30 -10.64 -4.98
N GLY A 162 -15.53 -9.45 -4.41
CA GLY A 162 -15.80 -8.25 -5.20
C GLY A 162 -14.61 -7.78 -6.05
N LEU A 163 -13.37 -7.98 -5.59
CA LEU A 163 -12.16 -7.73 -6.39
C LEU A 163 -12.01 -8.76 -7.51
N VAL A 164 -12.18 -10.05 -7.21
CA VAL A 164 -12.08 -11.14 -8.19
C VAL A 164 -13.11 -10.99 -9.29
N GLU A 165 -14.37 -10.73 -8.95
CA GLU A 165 -15.45 -10.53 -9.93
C GLU A 165 -15.10 -9.40 -10.91
N ARG A 166 -14.57 -8.29 -10.41
CA ARG A 166 -14.14 -7.14 -11.24
C ARG A 166 -12.98 -7.51 -12.17
N ALA A 167 -12.00 -8.22 -11.65
CA ALA A 167 -10.87 -8.71 -12.44
C ALA A 167 -11.33 -9.66 -13.56
N GLU A 168 -12.26 -10.56 -13.26
CA GLU A 168 -12.86 -11.48 -14.25
C GLU A 168 -13.64 -10.76 -15.35
N PHE A 169 -14.30 -9.64 -15.02
CA PHE A 169 -14.94 -8.77 -16.02
C PHE A 169 -13.96 -7.91 -16.82
N GLY A 170 -12.66 -7.93 -16.48
CA GLY A 170 -11.63 -7.16 -17.17
C GLY A 170 -11.80 -5.66 -17.04
N VAL A 171 -12.31 -5.17 -15.90
CA VAL A 171 -12.46 -3.73 -15.65
C VAL A 171 -11.09 -3.04 -15.54
N GLY A 172 -11.06 -1.72 -15.69
CA GLY A 172 -9.83 -0.95 -15.54
C GLY A 172 -9.44 -0.70 -14.07
N LYS A 173 -8.21 -0.21 -13.84
CA LYS A 173 -7.73 0.14 -12.48
C LYS A 173 -8.67 1.11 -11.77
N ASP A 174 -9.21 2.11 -12.47
CA ASP A 174 -10.16 3.09 -11.90
C ASP A 174 -11.38 2.44 -11.23
N ASP A 175 -11.84 1.29 -11.73
CA ASP A 175 -12.99 0.57 -11.14
C ASP A 175 -12.60 -0.24 -9.91
N ILE A 176 -11.36 -0.75 -9.86
CA ILE A 176 -10.76 -1.35 -8.67
C ILE A 176 -10.58 -0.28 -7.58
N ASP A 177 -10.01 0.87 -7.93
CA ASP A 177 -9.79 1.99 -7.00
C ASP A 177 -11.11 2.47 -6.38
N LYS A 178 -12.15 2.68 -7.21
CA LYS A 178 -13.49 3.04 -6.72
C LYS A 178 -14.08 1.99 -5.79
N PHE A 179 -13.84 0.71 -6.07
CA PHE A 179 -14.31 -0.37 -5.21
C PHE A 179 -13.60 -0.36 -3.86
N LEU A 180 -12.28 -0.23 -3.86
CA LEU A 180 -11.49 -0.12 -2.64
C LEU A 180 -11.89 1.10 -1.81
N GLN A 181 -12.05 2.28 -2.43
CA GLN A 181 -12.57 3.47 -1.76
C GLN A 181 -13.95 3.24 -1.13
N LYS A 182 -14.85 2.52 -1.82
CA LYS A 182 -16.15 2.16 -1.25
C LYS A 182 -15.98 1.26 -0.03
N MET A 183 -15.14 0.23 -0.11
CA MET A 183 -14.91 -0.70 1.01
C MET A 183 -14.23 -0.01 2.19
N GLY A 184 -13.27 0.89 1.94
CA GLY A 184 -12.61 1.70 2.97
C GLY A 184 -13.60 2.59 3.72
N ARG A 185 -14.49 3.28 3.00
CA ARG A 185 -15.58 4.06 3.62
C ARG A 185 -16.50 3.19 4.47
N ILE A 186 -16.93 2.02 3.98
CA ILE A 186 -17.75 1.08 4.77
C ILE A 186 -17.04 0.66 6.06
N ALA A 187 -15.73 0.43 6.00
CA ALA A 187 -14.94 0.11 7.19
C ALA A 187 -14.84 1.30 8.16
N SER A 188 -14.67 2.51 7.63
CA SER A 188 -14.52 3.76 8.39
C SER A 188 -15.79 4.16 9.15
N GLU A 189 -16.97 3.90 8.57
CA GLU A 189 -18.29 4.32 9.09
C GLU A 189 -18.91 3.35 10.12
N ARG A 190 -18.18 2.33 10.59
CA ARG A 190 -18.71 1.28 11.49
C ARG A 190 -18.91 1.68 12.94
#